data_AF-A0A090RTL6-F1
#
_entry.id   AF-A0A090RTL6-F1
#
_cell.length_a   1.000
_cell.length_b   1.000
_cell.length_c   1.000
_cell.angle_alpha   90.00
_cell.angle_beta   90.00
_cell.angle_gamma   90.00
#
_symmetry.space_group_name_H-M   'P 1'
#
loop_
_entity.id
_entity.type
_entity.pdbx_description
1 polymer ?
#
loop_
_entity_poly.entity_id
_entity_poly.type
_entity_poly.pdbx_seq_one_letter_code
_entity_poly.pdbx_strand_id
1 'polypeptide(L)'
;MGGLFAYDIVANFEPLGDAKQANQCPDFVFYVAESLLVVDHQKESCDLQTTLFNHDDAELARIRGRITEISQQCENLKMVPAATKVEGIQEDVSISDEDFCQIVRDLKEYVVRGDIFQVVPSRRFTLPCPSPLAAYKELKQSNPSPYMFYMQDELFTLFGASPESALKYGKDSNQIEIYLSRVLAVAARTLMAASTKTLTAASS
;
A
#
# COMPACT_ATOMS: atom_id res chain seq x y z
N MET A 1 -2.05 -16.37 -5.53
CA MET A 1 -3.05 -15.37 -5.08
C MET A 1 -2.31 -14.15 -4.58
N GLY A 2 -2.89 -12.95 -4.68
CA GLY A 2 -2.32 -11.71 -4.16
C GLY A 2 -3.43 -10.75 -3.77
N GLY A 3 -3.24 -9.97 -2.71
CA GLY A 3 -4.34 -9.20 -2.14
C GLY A 3 -3.97 -8.43 -0.88
N LEU A 4 -5.00 -8.03 -0.14
CA LEU A 4 -4.96 -7.19 1.04
C LEU A 4 -5.78 -7.83 2.17
N PHE A 5 -5.24 -7.76 3.38
CA PHE A 5 -6.02 -7.83 4.61
C PHE A 5 -6.15 -6.40 5.16
N ALA A 6 -7.38 -5.93 5.38
CA ALA A 6 -7.62 -4.66 6.04
C ALA A 6 -7.36 -4.79 7.54
N TYR A 7 -7.08 -3.67 8.21
CA TYR A 7 -6.87 -3.65 9.65
C TYR A 7 -8.11 -4.13 10.42
N ASP A 8 -9.30 -3.77 9.93
CA ASP A 8 -10.57 -4.00 10.62
C ASP A 8 -10.92 -5.49 10.78
N ILE A 9 -10.27 -6.40 10.03
CA ILE A 9 -10.44 -7.85 10.18
C ILE A 9 -10.14 -8.33 11.62
N VAL A 10 -9.31 -7.61 12.37
CA VAL A 10 -8.98 -7.93 13.77
C VAL A 10 -10.20 -7.82 14.70
N ALA A 11 -11.20 -7.00 14.36
CA ALA A 11 -12.44 -6.87 15.11
C ALA A 11 -13.27 -8.16 15.12
N ASN A 12 -13.03 -9.08 14.19
CA ASN A 12 -13.69 -10.38 14.16
C ASN A 12 -13.11 -11.38 15.18
N PHE A 13 -11.94 -11.09 15.75
CA PHE A 13 -11.22 -11.99 16.66
C PHE A 13 -11.01 -11.41 18.06
N GLU A 14 -10.97 -10.08 18.19
CA GLU A 14 -10.77 -9.38 19.46
C GLU A 14 -11.94 -8.43 19.76
N PRO A 15 -12.33 -8.25 21.04
CA PRO A 15 -13.40 -7.36 21.42
C PRO A 15 -12.95 -5.90 21.31
N LEU A 16 -13.14 -5.33 20.13
CA LEU A 16 -12.91 -3.91 19.86
C LEU A 16 -14.20 -3.12 20.03
N GLY A 17 -14.08 -1.82 20.32
CA GLY A 17 -15.23 -0.91 20.36
C GLY A 17 -15.79 -0.64 18.96
N ASP A 18 -16.98 -0.05 18.90
CA ASP A 18 -17.62 0.32 17.63
C ASP A 18 -16.88 1.47 16.96
N ALA A 19 -16.42 1.24 15.72
CA ALA A 19 -15.84 2.26 14.86
C ALA A 19 -16.72 2.46 13.61
N LYS A 20 -16.87 3.71 13.17
CA LYS A 20 -17.59 4.00 11.92
C LYS A 20 -16.70 3.66 10.73
N GLN A 21 -17.23 2.90 9.77
CA GLN A 21 -16.54 2.60 8.52
C GLN A 21 -16.35 3.89 7.70
N ALA A 22 -15.11 4.20 7.35
CA ALA A 22 -14.73 5.46 6.68
C ALA A 22 -14.32 5.29 5.21
N ASN A 23 -14.25 4.05 4.72
CA ASN A 23 -13.83 3.72 3.35
C ASN A 23 -14.62 2.51 2.81
N GLN A 24 -14.45 2.21 1.52
CA GLN A 24 -15.10 1.08 0.83
C GLN A 24 -14.25 -0.20 0.86
N CYS A 25 -13.19 -0.24 1.67
CA CYS A 25 -12.32 -1.41 1.75
C CYS A 25 -13.00 -2.48 2.61
N PRO A 26 -13.19 -3.71 2.11
CA PRO A 26 -13.66 -4.81 2.93
C PRO A 26 -12.52 -5.38 3.80
N ASP A 27 -12.86 -6.24 4.76
CA ASP A 27 -11.89 -6.89 5.66
C ASP A 27 -10.74 -7.60 4.94
N PHE A 28 -11.01 -8.15 3.75
CA PHE A 28 -9.99 -8.72 2.89
C PHE A 28 -10.41 -8.69 1.42
N VAL A 29 -9.43 -8.57 0.51
CA VAL A 29 -9.60 -8.69 -0.94
C VAL A 29 -8.45 -9.50 -1.51
N PHE A 30 -8.74 -10.58 -2.23
CA PHE A 30 -7.71 -11.42 -2.86
C PHE A 30 -8.05 -11.74 -4.31
N TYR A 31 -7.03 -11.68 -5.15
CA TYR A 31 -7.09 -12.09 -6.54
C TYR A 31 -6.41 -13.43 -6.73
N VAL A 32 -7.07 -14.30 -7.49
CA VAL A 32 -6.48 -15.51 -8.04
C VAL A 32 -5.94 -15.16 -9.42
N ALA A 33 -4.61 -15.15 -9.57
CA ALA A 33 -3.98 -14.79 -10.83
C ALA A 33 -4.15 -15.91 -11.85
N GLU A 34 -4.95 -15.66 -12.90
CA GLU A 34 -4.98 -16.52 -14.09
C GLU A 34 -3.71 -16.31 -14.93
N SER A 35 -3.32 -15.06 -15.15
CA SER A 35 -2.08 -14.69 -15.86
C SER A 35 -1.17 -13.93 -14.89
N LEU A 36 0.09 -14.35 -14.80
CA LEU A 36 1.11 -13.79 -13.92
C LEU A 36 2.37 -13.48 -14.74
N LEU A 37 2.81 -12.23 -14.68
CA LEU A 37 4.07 -11.78 -15.27
C LEU A 37 5.09 -11.55 -14.15
N VAL A 38 6.19 -12.28 -14.16
CA VAL A 38 7.27 -12.16 -13.18
C VAL A 38 8.47 -11.51 -13.84
N VAL A 39 8.88 -10.35 -13.33
CA VAL A 39 10.03 -9.60 -13.85
C VAL A 39 11.21 -9.73 -12.91
N ASP A 40 12.23 -10.49 -13.33
CA ASP A 40 13.52 -10.57 -12.64
C ASP A 40 14.42 -9.44 -13.13
N HIS A 41 14.52 -8.39 -12.30
CA HIS A 41 15.31 -7.20 -12.62
C HIS A 41 16.83 -7.47 -12.58
N GLN A 42 17.29 -8.52 -11.86
CA GLN A 42 18.72 -8.85 -11.80
C GLN A 42 19.17 -9.62 -13.04
N LYS A 43 18.31 -10.50 -13.55
CA LYS A 43 18.57 -11.29 -14.76
C LYS A 43 18.09 -10.61 -16.04
N GLU A 44 17.47 -9.44 -15.92
CA GLU A 44 16.84 -8.71 -17.04
C GLU A 44 15.89 -9.60 -17.85
N SER A 45 15.10 -10.43 -17.15
CA SER A 45 14.25 -11.45 -17.77
C SER A 45 12.80 -11.35 -17.26
N CYS A 46 11.88 -11.87 -18.06
CA CYS A 46 10.46 -11.79 -17.80
C CYS A 46 9.78 -13.14 -18.10
N ASP A 47 9.13 -13.71 -17.10
CA ASP A 47 8.40 -14.97 -17.21
C ASP A 47 6.91 -14.71 -17.20
N LEU A 48 6.22 -15.06 -18.30
CA LEU A 48 4.76 -15.04 -18.38
C LEU A 48 4.23 -16.44 -18.12
N GLN A 49 3.49 -16.59 -17.02
CA GLN A 49 2.87 -17.83 -16.60
C GLN A 49 1.36 -17.68 -16.62
N THR A 50 0.65 -18.75 -16.99
CA THR A 50 -0.81 -18.80 -16.90
C THR A 50 -1.25 -20.07 -16.21
N THR A 51 -2.37 -19.99 -15.48
CA THR A 51 -2.96 -21.12 -14.77
C THR A 51 -4.26 -21.52 -15.46
N LEU A 52 -4.29 -22.74 -15.97
CA LEU A 52 -5.52 -23.33 -16.51
C LEU A 52 -6.26 -24.04 -15.38
N PHE A 53 -7.33 -23.45 -14.89
CA PHE A 53 -8.13 -24.02 -13.78
C PHE A 53 -9.08 -25.12 -14.24
N ASN A 54 -9.53 -25.08 -15.50
CA ASN A 54 -10.43 -26.07 -16.09
C ASN A 54 -9.82 -26.64 -17.37
N HIS A 55 -9.86 -27.96 -17.52
CA HIS A 55 -9.23 -28.68 -18.65
C HIS A 55 -10.16 -28.76 -19.87
N ASP A 56 -10.64 -27.61 -20.34
CA ASP A 56 -11.43 -27.48 -21.56
C ASP A 56 -10.56 -26.93 -22.71
N ASP A 57 -10.76 -27.46 -23.92
CA ASP A 57 -10.04 -27.06 -25.13
C ASP A 57 -10.32 -25.60 -25.50
N ALA A 58 -11.54 -25.11 -25.25
CA ALA A 58 -11.90 -23.71 -25.49
C ALA A 58 -11.12 -22.75 -24.57
N GLU A 59 -11.00 -23.09 -23.28
CA GLU A 59 -10.23 -22.30 -22.31
C GLU A 59 -8.73 -22.33 -22.62
N LEU A 60 -8.20 -23.50 -23.02
CA LEU A 60 -6.82 -23.61 -23.47
C LEU A 60 -6.54 -22.70 -24.68
N ALA A 61 -7.46 -22.64 -25.66
CA ALA A 61 -7.33 -21.75 -26.80
C ALA A 61 -7.37 -20.27 -26.39
N ARG A 62 -8.30 -19.89 -25.49
CA ARG A 62 -8.41 -18.52 -24.93
C ARG A 62 -7.13 -18.09 -24.23
N ILE A 63 -6.61 -18.93 -23.33
CA ILE A 63 -5.38 -18.63 -22.57
C ILE A 63 -4.18 -18.51 -23.50
N ARG A 64 -4.04 -19.39 -24.51
CA ARG A 64 -2.97 -19.27 -25.51
C ARG A 64 -3.02 -17.94 -26.26
N GLY A 65 -4.22 -17.53 -26.69
CA GLY A 65 -4.43 -16.22 -27.31
C GLY A 65 -4.02 -15.07 -26.39
N ARG A 66 -4.39 -15.16 -25.10
CA ARG A 66 -4.03 -14.15 -24.09
C ARG A 66 -2.52 -14.06 -23.85
N ILE A 67 -1.81 -15.20 -23.83
CA ILE A 67 -0.34 -15.23 -23.74
C ILE A 67 0.26 -14.47 -24.92
N THR A 68 -0.16 -14.79 -26.15
CA THR A 68 0.33 -14.11 -27.35
C THR A 68 0.08 -12.61 -27.31
N GLU A 69 -1.11 -12.18 -26.89
CA GLU A 69 -1.45 -10.76 -26.74
C GLU A 69 -0.54 -10.05 -25.74
N ILE A 70 -0.34 -10.64 -24.55
CA ILE A 70 0.53 -10.05 -23.52
C ILE A 70 1.97 -10.00 -24.00
N SER A 71 2.48 -11.07 -24.63
CA SER A 71 3.83 -11.09 -25.19
C SER A 71 4.05 -9.97 -26.22
N GLN A 72 3.09 -9.75 -27.12
CA GLN A 72 3.16 -8.64 -28.09
C GLN A 72 3.14 -7.26 -27.40
N GLN A 73 2.37 -7.09 -26.33
CA GLN A 73 2.36 -5.85 -25.56
C GLN A 73 3.68 -5.60 -24.84
N CYS A 74 4.38 -6.66 -24.41
CA CYS A 74 5.71 -6.56 -23.81
C CYS A 74 6.79 -6.13 -24.82
N GLU A 75 6.63 -6.44 -26.11
CA GLU A 75 7.54 -5.98 -27.17
C GLU A 75 7.40 -4.48 -27.46
N ASN A 76 6.22 -3.89 -27.19
CA ASN A 76 5.96 -2.47 -27.40
C ASN A 76 5.42 -1.80 -26.13
N LEU A 77 6.31 -1.65 -25.14
CA LEU A 77 5.97 -1.05 -23.85
C LEU A 77 5.52 0.40 -24.01
N LYS A 78 4.31 0.68 -23.54
CA LYS A 78 3.77 2.04 -23.49
C LYS A 78 4.33 2.78 -22.28
N MET A 79 4.64 4.06 -22.47
CA MET A 79 4.98 4.94 -21.35
C MET A 79 3.76 5.17 -20.46
N VAL A 80 4.00 5.29 -19.15
CA VAL A 80 2.97 5.74 -18.21
C VAL A 80 2.48 7.13 -18.65
N PRO A 81 1.15 7.35 -18.76
CA PRO A 81 0.60 8.65 -19.13
C PRO A 81 1.09 9.77 -18.21
N ALA A 82 1.19 10.98 -18.77
CA ALA A 82 1.51 12.16 -17.98
C ALA A 82 0.44 12.40 -16.90
N ALA A 83 0.88 12.77 -15.69
CA ALA A 83 -0.02 13.07 -14.60
C ALA A 83 -0.89 14.29 -14.92
N THR A 84 -2.18 14.20 -14.58
CA THR A 84 -3.07 15.37 -14.59
C THR A 84 -2.66 16.31 -13.46
N LYS A 85 -2.33 17.56 -13.80
CA LYS A 85 -2.06 18.59 -12.79
C LYS A 85 -3.34 19.00 -12.11
N VAL A 86 -3.30 19.07 -10.78
CA VAL A 86 -4.38 19.63 -9.96
C VAL A 86 -3.88 20.95 -9.39
N GLU A 87 -4.60 22.02 -9.66
CA GLU A 87 -4.30 23.35 -9.12
C GLU A 87 -5.02 23.58 -7.79
N GLY A 88 -4.47 24.43 -6.93
CA GLY A 88 -5.12 24.81 -5.67
C GLY A 88 -5.30 23.66 -4.69
N ILE A 89 -4.37 22.70 -4.68
CA ILE A 89 -4.43 21.54 -3.78
C ILE A 89 -4.41 22.04 -2.33
N GLN A 90 -5.50 21.75 -1.60
CA GLN A 90 -5.56 21.87 -0.15
C GLN A 90 -5.68 20.46 0.43
N GLU A 91 -4.84 20.17 1.41
CA GLU A 91 -4.92 18.93 2.18
C GLU A 91 -6.11 19.00 3.14
N ASP A 92 -6.93 17.95 3.11
CA ASP A 92 -7.96 17.73 4.12
C ASP A 92 -7.38 16.82 5.21
N VAL A 93 -7.29 17.34 6.44
CA VAL A 93 -6.70 16.64 7.58
C VAL A 93 -7.82 16.23 8.51
N SER A 94 -7.86 14.95 8.88
CA SER A 94 -8.93 14.42 9.72
C SER A 94 -8.94 14.99 11.14
N ILE A 95 -7.78 15.38 11.67
CA ILE A 95 -7.56 15.88 13.03
C ILE A 95 -6.41 16.91 12.99
N SER A 96 -6.60 18.07 13.63
CA SER A 96 -5.59 19.12 13.73
C SER A 96 -4.32 18.64 14.45
N ASP A 97 -3.22 19.39 14.31
CA ASP A 97 -1.97 19.10 15.02
C ASP A 97 -2.17 19.21 16.54
N GLU A 98 -2.92 20.22 16.98
CA GLU A 98 -3.22 20.49 18.38
C GLU A 98 -4.04 19.36 19.01
N ASP A 99 -5.11 18.95 18.34
CA ASP A 99 -5.98 17.86 18.81
C ASP A 99 -5.25 16.52 18.81
N PHE A 100 -4.44 16.25 17.77
CA PHE A 100 -3.64 15.03 17.72
C PHE A 100 -2.58 15.01 18.84
N CYS A 101 -1.95 16.16 19.13
CA CYS A 101 -1.04 16.29 20.26
C CYS A 101 -1.75 16.03 21.59
N GLN A 102 -3.00 16.48 21.74
CA GLN A 102 -3.78 16.20 22.94
C GLN A 102 -4.08 14.71 23.08
N ILE A 103 -4.51 14.04 22.01
CA ILE A 103 -4.71 12.56 22.00
C ILE A 103 -3.43 11.84 22.45
N VAL A 104 -2.26 12.27 21.96
CA VAL A 104 -0.97 11.69 22.37
C VAL A 104 -0.68 11.91 23.86
N ARG A 105 -1.03 13.08 24.43
CA ARG A 105 -0.88 13.34 25.87
C ARG A 105 -1.79 12.43 26.69
N ASP A 106 -3.06 12.33 26.31
CA ASP A 106 -4.04 11.50 27.00
C ASP A 106 -3.60 10.03 27.00
N LEU A 107 -3.15 9.52 25.85
CA LEU A 107 -2.64 8.15 25.72
C LEU A 107 -1.38 7.89 26.58
N LYS A 108 -0.53 8.90 26.81
CA LYS A 108 0.62 8.76 27.71
C LYS A 108 0.21 8.57 29.16
N GLU A 109 -0.93 9.11 29.58
CA GLU A 109 -1.42 8.89 30.95
C GLU A 109 -1.75 7.40 31.19
N TYR A 110 -2.36 6.73 30.20
CA TYR A 110 -2.59 5.28 30.26
C TYR A 110 -1.28 4.48 30.35
N VAL A 111 -0.22 4.95 29.68
CA VAL A 111 1.12 4.35 29.81
C VAL A 111 1.67 4.51 31.23
N VAL A 112 1.54 5.71 31.81
CA VAL A 112 2.02 6.00 33.17
C VAL A 112 1.27 5.20 34.23
N ARG A 113 -0.05 4.99 34.05
CA ARG A 113 -0.84 4.14 34.95
C ARG A 113 -0.54 2.65 34.83
N GLY A 114 0.15 2.24 33.78
CA GLY A 114 0.48 0.83 33.51
C GLY A 114 -0.61 0.06 32.76
N ASP A 115 -1.58 0.75 32.15
CA ASP A 115 -2.65 0.11 31.37
C ASP A 115 -2.12 -0.43 30.02
N ILE A 116 -1.15 0.28 29.42
CA ILE A 116 -0.51 -0.06 28.14
C ILE A 116 0.98 0.26 28.18
N PHE A 117 1.81 -0.44 27.40
CA PHE A 117 3.24 -0.14 27.30
C PHE A 117 3.57 0.84 26.16
N GLN A 118 2.88 0.71 25.04
CA GLN A 118 3.04 1.53 23.86
C GLN A 118 1.74 1.51 23.05
N VAL A 119 1.41 2.63 22.41
CA VAL A 119 0.29 2.75 21.46
C VAL A 119 0.74 3.60 20.27
N VAL A 120 0.22 3.29 19.08
CA VAL A 120 0.57 3.95 17.82
C VAL A 120 -0.68 4.66 17.26
N PRO A 121 -1.03 5.86 17.74
CA PRO A 121 -2.13 6.62 17.18
C PRO A 121 -1.79 7.10 15.77
N SER A 122 -2.81 7.18 14.91
CA SER A 122 -2.68 7.67 13.54
C SER A 122 -3.72 8.74 13.23
N ARG A 123 -3.49 9.49 12.15
CA ARG A 123 -4.44 10.45 11.57
C ARG A 123 -4.37 10.39 10.04
N ARG A 124 -5.40 10.86 9.37
CA ARG A 124 -5.53 10.78 7.92
C ARG A 124 -5.35 12.14 7.25
N PHE A 125 -4.66 12.11 6.12
CA PHE A 125 -4.56 13.22 5.17
C PHE A 125 -5.23 12.78 3.86
N THR A 126 -6.02 13.67 3.27
CA THR A 126 -6.75 13.39 2.04
C THR A 126 -6.40 14.44 1.00
N LEU A 127 -6.06 13.98 -0.21
CA LEU A 127 -5.66 14.80 -1.35
C LEU A 127 -6.28 14.24 -2.64
N PRO A 128 -6.68 15.09 -3.60
CA PRO A 128 -7.15 14.64 -4.89
C PRO A 128 -6.03 13.93 -5.67
N CYS A 129 -6.31 12.73 -6.19
CA CYS A 129 -5.34 11.93 -6.94
C CYS A 129 -5.95 11.39 -8.25
N PRO A 130 -6.03 12.21 -9.32
CA PRO A 130 -6.63 11.80 -10.60
C PRO A 130 -5.75 10.83 -11.40
N SER A 131 -4.46 10.73 -11.08
CA SER A 131 -3.50 9.87 -11.79
C SER A 131 -2.72 8.96 -10.83
N PRO A 132 -3.36 7.93 -10.22
CA PRO A 132 -2.73 7.08 -9.20
C PRO A 132 -1.46 6.37 -9.68
N LEU A 133 -1.44 5.88 -10.92
CA LEU A 133 -0.27 5.19 -11.48
C LEU A 133 0.93 6.13 -11.65
N ALA A 134 0.68 7.39 -12.04
CA ALA A 134 1.73 8.39 -12.14
C ALA A 134 2.24 8.80 -10.74
N ALA A 135 1.34 8.95 -9.76
CA ALA A 135 1.72 9.18 -8.37
C ALA A 135 2.56 8.03 -7.79
N TYR A 136 2.21 6.78 -8.08
CA TYR A 136 2.98 5.61 -7.70
C TYR A 136 4.37 5.58 -8.35
N LYS A 137 4.48 5.99 -9.63
CA LYS A 137 5.76 6.12 -10.31
C LYS A 137 6.69 7.12 -9.60
N GLU A 138 6.18 8.29 -9.24
CA GLU A 138 6.92 9.30 -8.48
C GLU A 138 7.28 8.80 -7.07
N LEU A 139 6.38 8.07 -6.41
CA LEU A 139 6.66 7.44 -5.12
C LEU A 139 7.81 6.44 -5.22
N LYS A 140 7.82 5.61 -6.27
CA LYS A 140 8.89 4.62 -6.53
C LYS A 140 10.26 5.29 -6.74
N GLN A 141 10.28 6.45 -7.39
CA GLN A 141 11.52 7.20 -7.64
C GLN A 141 12.02 7.94 -6.39
N SER A 142 11.11 8.56 -5.64
CA SER A 142 11.45 9.37 -4.47
C SER A 142 11.74 8.55 -3.21
N ASN A 143 11.02 7.45 -2.99
CA ASN A 143 11.10 6.63 -1.78
C ASN A 143 11.14 5.12 -2.13
N PRO A 144 12.18 4.66 -2.85
CA PRO A 144 12.30 3.25 -3.20
C PRO A 144 12.35 2.39 -1.93
N SER A 145 11.45 1.42 -1.84
CA SER A 145 11.32 0.52 -0.70
C SER A 145 11.34 -0.94 -1.16
N PRO A 146 11.73 -1.90 -0.31
CA PRO A 146 11.74 -3.32 -0.66
C PRO A 146 10.34 -3.85 -1.02
N TYR A 147 9.27 -3.31 -0.41
CA TYR A 147 7.90 -3.72 -0.67
C TYR A 147 7.10 -2.57 -1.28
N MET A 148 7.18 -2.43 -2.60
CA MET A 148 6.35 -1.52 -3.38
C MET A 148 5.12 -2.27 -3.90
N PHE A 149 3.94 -1.66 -3.84
CA PHE A 149 2.71 -2.26 -4.34
C PHE A 149 1.81 -1.24 -5.02
N TYR A 150 1.08 -1.72 -6.03
CA TYR A 150 -0.01 -1.02 -6.70
C TYR A 150 -1.12 -2.03 -6.94
N MET A 151 -2.28 -1.81 -6.34
CA MET A 151 -3.45 -2.65 -6.41
C MET A 151 -4.61 -1.79 -6.92
N GLN A 152 -5.16 -2.18 -8.06
CA GLN A 152 -6.34 -1.56 -8.63
C GLN A 152 -7.51 -2.54 -8.49
N ASP A 153 -8.39 -2.24 -7.55
CA ASP A 153 -9.65 -2.93 -7.33
C ASP A 153 -10.79 -2.22 -8.08
N GLU A 154 -11.95 -2.86 -8.14
CA GLU A 154 -13.17 -2.27 -8.70
C GLU A 154 -13.64 -1.05 -7.91
N LEU A 155 -13.45 -1.06 -6.58
CA LEU A 155 -13.96 0.00 -5.70
C LEU A 155 -12.89 1.05 -5.34
N PHE A 156 -11.62 0.67 -5.34
CA PHE A 156 -10.54 1.57 -4.92
C PHE A 156 -9.21 1.27 -5.60
N THR A 157 -8.27 2.20 -5.47
CA THR A 157 -6.87 1.99 -5.85
C THR A 157 -5.99 2.20 -4.62
N LEU A 158 -5.16 1.22 -4.32
CA LEU A 158 -4.24 1.22 -3.20
C LEU A 158 -2.81 1.11 -3.72
N PHE A 159 -1.95 2.04 -3.36
CA PHE A 159 -0.53 1.99 -3.71
C PHE A 159 0.33 2.50 -2.57
N GLY A 160 1.57 2.02 -2.50
CA GLY A 160 2.45 2.37 -1.40
C GLY A 160 3.86 1.83 -1.53
N ALA A 161 4.67 2.28 -0.58
CA ALA A 161 6.07 1.92 -0.42
C ALA A 161 6.28 1.54 1.05
N SER A 162 6.37 0.24 1.36
CA SER A 162 6.60 -0.23 2.72
C SER A 162 8.08 -0.58 2.92
N PRO A 163 8.76 0.03 3.91
CA PRO A 163 10.13 -0.32 4.25
C PRO A 163 10.22 -1.67 4.96
N GLU A 164 9.13 -2.13 5.57
CA GLU A 164 9.11 -3.31 6.43
C GLU A 164 8.13 -4.37 5.90
N SER A 165 8.48 -5.64 6.12
CA SER A 165 7.56 -6.76 5.95
C SER A 165 6.62 -6.82 7.15
N ALA A 166 5.44 -7.44 7.03
CA ALA A 166 4.59 -7.74 8.18
C ALA A 166 4.88 -9.16 8.67
N LEU A 167 4.71 -10.14 7.78
CA LEU A 167 4.96 -11.55 8.03
C LEU A 167 5.52 -12.18 6.77
N LYS A 168 6.55 -13.00 6.94
CA LYS A 168 7.13 -13.78 5.85
C LYS A 168 7.22 -15.24 6.28
N TYR A 169 6.77 -16.13 5.41
CA TYR A 169 6.79 -17.58 5.64
C TYR A 169 7.61 -18.26 4.55
N GLY A 170 8.66 -18.98 4.96
CA GLY A 170 9.48 -19.80 4.07
C GLY A 170 8.99 -21.24 4.10
N LYS A 171 8.36 -21.69 3.02
CA LYS A 171 7.82 -23.06 2.92
C LYS A 171 8.92 -24.13 3.05
N ASP A 172 10.05 -23.94 2.40
CA ASP A 172 11.12 -24.96 2.37
C ASP A 172 11.86 -25.07 3.71
N SER A 173 11.99 -23.96 4.44
CA SER A 173 12.60 -23.93 5.77
C SER A 173 11.60 -24.14 6.91
N ASN A 174 10.29 -24.09 6.62
CA ASN A 174 9.21 -24.00 7.61
C ASN A 174 9.42 -22.87 8.65
N GLN A 175 10.10 -21.79 8.27
CA GLN A 175 10.37 -20.66 9.15
C GLN A 175 9.34 -19.54 8.95
N ILE A 176 8.91 -18.95 10.06
CA ILE A 176 8.07 -17.76 10.09
C ILE A 176 8.92 -16.61 10.64
N GLU A 177 9.05 -15.57 9.83
CA GLU A 177 9.66 -14.30 10.22
C GLU A 177 8.53 -13.30 10.46
N ILE A 178 8.34 -12.90 11.73
CA ILE A 178 7.37 -11.88 12.11
C ILE A 178 8.13 -10.59 12.37
N TYR A 179 7.74 -9.54 11.65
CA TYR A 179 8.29 -8.22 11.82
C TYR A 179 7.25 -7.37 12.53
N LEU A 180 7.48 -7.12 13.81
CA LEU A 180 6.66 -6.21 14.61
C LEU A 180 6.96 -4.78 14.16
N SER A 181 6.33 -4.38 13.05
CA SER A 181 6.50 -3.03 12.53
C SER A 181 5.94 -2.01 13.52
N ARG A 182 6.75 -0.99 13.83
CA ARG A 182 6.27 0.21 14.55
C ARG A 182 5.59 1.20 13.61
N VAL A 183 5.56 0.90 12.31
CA VAL A 183 5.02 1.72 11.23
C VAL A 183 3.98 0.89 10.48
N LEU A 184 2.71 0.99 10.88
CA LEU A 184 1.62 0.48 10.06
C LEU A 184 1.57 1.31 8.77
N ALA A 185 1.91 0.68 7.65
CA ALA A 185 1.73 1.13 6.26
C ALA A 185 1.62 2.66 6.04
N VAL A 186 2.70 3.29 5.58
CA VAL A 186 2.63 4.62 4.98
C VAL A 186 1.96 4.49 3.61
N ALA A 187 0.62 4.51 3.58
CA ALA A 187 -0.13 4.76 2.34
C ALA A 187 0.15 6.20 1.91
N ALA A 188 0.83 6.35 0.77
CA ALA A 188 1.19 7.59 0.08
C ALA A 188 1.27 8.87 0.94
N ARG A 189 2.46 9.16 1.47
CA ARG A 189 2.87 10.57 1.60
C ARG A 189 2.94 11.14 0.18
N THR A 190 1.90 11.85 -0.25
CA THR A 190 2.07 12.83 -1.32
C THR A 190 3.02 13.88 -0.79
N LEU A 191 4.18 14.00 -1.44
CA LEU A 191 5.26 14.92 -1.12
C LEU A 191 4.72 16.35 -0.94
N MET A 192 4.64 16.82 0.31
CA MET A 192 5.02 18.19 0.62
C MET A 192 6.51 18.28 0.35
N ALA A 193 6.87 19.03 -0.70
CA ALA A 193 8.24 19.49 -0.88
C ALA A 193 8.71 20.11 0.46
N ALA A 194 9.88 19.67 0.91
CA ALA A 194 10.53 20.21 2.09
C ALA A 194 10.67 21.73 1.96
N SER A 195 9.81 22.48 2.64
CA SER A 195 10.18 23.80 3.12
C SER A 195 11.02 23.58 4.36
N THR A 196 12.33 23.48 4.17
CA THR A 196 13.31 23.57 5.23
C THR A 196 13.21 24.97 5.84
N LYS A 197 12.28 25.17 6.78
CA LYS A 197 12.35 26.30 7.70
C LYS A 197 13.44 25.96 8.70
N THR A 198 14.64 26.42 8.38
CA THR A 198 15.75 26.53 9.32
C THR A 198 15.28 27.39 10.50
N LEU A 199 14.93 26.75 11.61
CA LEU A 199 14.81 27.39 12.91
C LEU A 199 16.23 27.72 13.38
N THR A 200 16.71 28.91 13.07
CA THR A 200 17.80 29.52 13.86
C THR A 200 17.18 30.03 15.15
N ALA A 201 17.31 29.23 16.21
CA ALA A 201 17.05 29.67 17.57
C ALA A 201 18.28 30.45 18.09
N ALA A 202 18.03 31.74 18.35
CA ALA A 202 18.53 32.59 19.43
C ALA A 202 20.04 32.67 19.75
N SER A 203 20.58 33.91 19.79
CA SER A 203 21.00 34.56 21.05
C SER A 203 21.60 35.96 20.82
N SER A 204 21.33 36.86 21.78
CA SER A 204 21.80 38.25 22.02
C SER A 204 21.24 39.38 21.16
#